data_AF-A0A9J6FKW6-F1
#
_entry.id   AF-A0A9J6FKW6-F1
#
_cell.length_a   1.000
_cell.length_b   1.000
_cell.length_c   1.000
_cell.angle_alpha   90.00
_cell.angle_beta   90.00
_cell.angle_gamma   90.00
#
_symmetry.space_group_name_H-M   'P 1'
#
loop_
_entity.id
_entity.type
_entity.pdbx_description
1 polymer ?
#
loop_
_entity_poly.entity_id
_entity_poly.type
_entity_poly.pdbx_seq_one_letter_code
_entity_poly.pdbx_strand_id
1 'polypeptide(L)'
;MLPYSMCAAGSSSPRASSSRVVVASWWLAMLVFANVFTGKMKAGLTVRQQSIQRIDSAADLAARADVKLYMLRGPAYPLLLALSPRADDRQIYRKLKPGALVPYSRLWSADVLDQLVEGKAVIIADRTTLMYQAAKRCHGYPNHEFYFGRERLFSHPLVVYYNRGNVRFLMKAWERR
;
A
#
# COMPACT_ATOMS: atom_id res chain seq x y z
N MET A 1 23.25 -7.71 36.14
CA MET A 1 22.57 -8.34 34.98
C MET A 1 22.91 -7.50 33.76
N LEU A 2 23.74 -7.86 32.78
CA LEU A 2 24.46 -9.10 32.38
C LEU A 2 25.95 -8.75 32.13
N PRO A 3 26.85 -9.74 31.94
CA PRO A 3 27.30 -9.89 30.56
C PRO A 3 27.41 -11.35 30.11
N TYR A 4 27.11 -11.53 28.83
CA TYR A 4 27.22 -12.76 28.07
C TYR A 4 28.68 -13.17 27.93
N SER A 5 29.10 -14.15 28.72
CA SER A 5 30.39 -14.82 28.60
C SER A 5 30.28 -16.01 27.63
N MET A 6 30.20 -15.73 26.33
CA MET A 6 30.47 -16.73 25.28
C MET A 6 31.65 -16.25 24.43
N CYS A 7 32.84 -16.22 25.03
CA CYS A 7 34.15 -16.15 24.36
C CYS A 7 35.23 -16.68 25.32
N ALA A 8 35.03 -17.88 25.87
CA ALA A 8 36.12 -18.56 26.58
C ALA A 8 37.08 -19.15 25.53
N ALA A 9 38.10 -18.39 25.15
CA ALA A 9 39.23 -18.92 24.41
C ALA A 9 39.96 -19.92 25.32
N GLY A 10 39.96 -21.20 24.96
CA GLY A 10 40.75 -22.21 25.65
C GLY A 10 42.24 -21.84 25.60
N SER A 11 42.92 -21.88 26.74
CA SER A 11 44.29 -21.39 26.96
C SER A 11 45.40 -22.18 26.23
N SER A 12 45.06 -23.11 25.34
CA SER A 12 46.02 -23.93 24.59
C SER A 12 45.65 -24.03 23.10
N SER A 13 46.50 -23.45 22.24
CA SER A 13 46.41 -23.65 20.79
C SER A 13 46.79 -25.09 20.42
N PRO A 14 46.01 -25.80 19.59
CA PRO A 14 46.36 -27.15 19.19
C PRO A 14 47.71 -27.20 18.47
N ARG A 15 48.61 -28.08 18.94
CA ARG A 15 49.98 -28.22 18.39
C ARG A 15 50.01 -28.98 17.05
N ALA A 16 49.03 -29.84 16.78
CA ALA A 16 48.96 -30.62 15.54
C ALA A 16 48.30 -29.84 14.40
N SER A 17 48.79 -30.03 13.16
CA SER A 17 48.30 -29.30 11.97
C SER A 17 46.81 -29.58 11.68
N SER A 18 46.37 -30.83 11.85
CA SER A 18 44.98 -31.26 11.62
C SER A 18 43.98 -30.57 12.55
N SER A 19 44.31 -30.41 13.84
CA SER A 19 43.42 -29.76 14.81
C SER A 19 43.34 -28.25 14.62
N ARG A 20 44.38 -27.60 14.05
CA ARG A 20 44.30 -26.19 13.65
C ARG A 20 43.32 -25.96 12.50
N VAL A 21 43.26 -26.86 11.53
CA VAL A 21 42.30 -26.78 10.41
C VAL A 21 40.87 -26.91 10.91
N VAL A 22 40.61 -27.84 11.84
CA VAL A 22 39.28 -28.02 12.46
C VAL A 22 38.87 -26.80 13.30
N VAL A 23 39.81 -26.23 14.07
CA VAL A 23 39.53 -25.02 14.85
C VAL A 23 39.30 -23.82 13.91
N ALA A 24 40.07 -23.67 12.84
CA ALA A 24 39.89 -22.60 11.86
C ALA A 24 38.56 -22.73 11.10
N SER A 25 38.16 -23.94 10.69
CA SER A 25 36.86 -24.16 10.04
C SER A 25 35.70 -23.93 11.00
N TRP A 26 35.85 -24.28 12.28
CA TRP A 26 34.88 -23.97 13.33
C TRP A 26 34.72 -22.47 13.56
N TRP A 27 35.83 -21.74 13.67
CA TRP A 27 35.82 -20.27 13.78
C TRP A 27 35.19 -19.61 12.56
N LEU A 28 35.52 -20.10 11.36
CA LEU A 28 34.92 -19.62 10.13
C LEU A 28 33.40 -19.86 10.12
N ALA A 29 32.96 -21.04 10.54
CA ALA A 29 31.53 -21.36 10.65
C ALA A 29 30.83 -20.42 11.63
N MET A 30 31.41 -20.17 12.82
CA MET A 30 30.86 -19.24 13.81
C MET A 30 30.78 -17.81 13.28
N LEU A 31 31.80 -17.34 12.56
CA LEU A 31 31.76 -16.03 11.89
C LEU A 31 30.63 -15.95 10.87
N VAL A 32 30.45 -16.98 10.03
CA VAL A 32 29.36 -17.01 9.05
C VAL A 32 28.00 -16.98 9.75
N PHE A 33 27.79 -17.81 10.77
CA PHE A 33 26.52 -17.84 11.51
C PHE A 33 26.22 -16.51 12.23
N ALA A 34 27.22 -15.90 12.87
CA ALA A 34 27.05 -14.61 13.53
C ALA A 34 26.67 -13.49 12.55
N ASN A 35 27.31 -13.46 11.37
CA ASN A 35 26.99 -12.49 10.32
C ASN A 35 25.61 -12.72 9.72
N VAL A 36 25.21 -13.98 9.48
CA VAL A 36 23.87 -14.31 8.97
C VAL A 36 22.79 -13.91 9.98
N PHE A 37 22.97 -14.22 11.26
CA PHE A 37 22.02 -13.84 12.31
C PHE A 37 21.91 -12.32 12.46
N THR A 38 23.05 -11.62 12.48
CA THR A 38 23.06 -10.15 12.52
C THR A 38 22.37 -9.54 11.31
N GLY A 39 22.60 -10.10 10.11
CA GLY A 39 21.93 -9.69 8.88
C GLY A 39 20.41 -9.90 8.96
N LYS A 40 19.96 -11.06 9.44
CA LYS A 40 18.54 -11.37 9.62
C LYS A 40 17.87 -10.46 10.65
N MET A 41 18.54 -10.20 11.78
CA MET A 41 18.04 -9.30 12.82
C MET A 41 17.93 -7.86 12.31
N LYS A 42 18.96 -7.35 11.62
CA LYS A 42 18.95 -6.00 11.02
C LYS A 42 17.86 -5.87 9.97
N ALA A 43 17.66 -6.89 9.14
CA ALA A 43 16.57 -6.91 8.17
C ALA A 43 15.19 -6.91 8.86
N GLY A 44 15.02 -7.71 9.91
CA GLY A 44 13.78 -7.75 10.70
C GLY A 44 13.44 -6.42 11.36
N LEU A 45 14.43 -5.65 11.82
CA LEU A 45 14.22 -4.31 12.39
C LEU A 45 13.94 -3.24 11.33
N THR A 46 14.40 -3.44 10.10
CA THR A 46 14.13 -2.50 8.98
C THR A 46 12.72 -2.67 8.43
N VAL A 47 12.18 -3.89 8.41
CA VAL A 47 10.82 -4.16 7.93
C VAL A 47 9.83 -3.75 9.02
N ARG A 48 9.22 -2.56 8.87
CA ARG A 48 8.04 -2.20 9.67
C ARG A 48 6.93 -3.17 9.30
N GLN A 49 6.52 -4.02 10.24
CA GLN A 49 5.35 -4.89 10.04
C GLN A 49 4.14 -3.99 9.85
N GLN A 50 3.54 -4.04 8.65
CA GLN A 50 2.27 -3.37 8.37
C GLN A 50 1.21 -4.06 9.24
N SER A 51 0.78 -3.37 10.31
CA SER A 51 -0.17 -3.90 11.30
C SER A 51 -1.58 -4.06 10.73
N ILE A 52 -1.88 -3.41 9.61
CA ILE A 52 -3.19 -3.43 8.98
C ILE A 52 -3.11 -4.35 7.75
N GLN A 53 -3.91 -5.41 7.76
CA GLN A 53 -4.07 -6.29 6.61
C GLN A 53 -4.47 -5.45 5.40
N ARG A 54 -3.69 -5.55 4.32
CA ARG A 54 -3.84 -4.78 3.10
C ARG A 54 -5.12 -5.17 2.35
N ILE A 55 -5.75 -4.20 1.68
CA ILE A 55 -6.93 -4.42 0.84
C ILE A 55 -6.45 -4.37 -0.61
N ASP A 56 -6.33 -5.53 -1.25
CA ASP A 56 -5.76 -5.64 -2.59
C ASP A 56 -6.80 -5.88 -3.67
N SER A 57 -7.94 -6.48 -3.31
CA SER A 57 -9.04 -6.82 -4.22
C SER A 57 -10.38 -6.18 -3.84
N ALA A 58 -11.28 -6.14 -4.82
CA ALA A 58 -12.67 -5.76 -4.59
C ALA A 58 -13.35 -6.70 -3.59
N ALA A 59 -13.03 -8.00 -3.63
CA ALA A 59 -13.53 -9.01 -2.71
C ALA A 59 -13.11 -8.74 -1.26
N ASP A 60 -11.84 -8.34 -1.02
CA ASP A 60 -11.35 -7.99 0.32
C ASP A 60 -12.10 -6.79 0.89
N LEU A 61 -12.35 -5.78 0.05
CA LEU A 61 -13.11 -4.59 0.42
C LEU A 61 -14.59 -4.93 0.66
N ALA A 62 -15.15 -5.81 -0.16
CA ALA A 62 -16.52 -6.29 -0.04
C ALA A 62 -16.71 -7.20 1.19
N ALA A 63 -15.67 -7.85 1.71
CA ALA A 63 -15.72 -8.64 2.93
C ALA A 63 -15.71 -7.76 4.20
N ARG A 64 -14.90 -6.70 4.25
CA ARG A 64 -14.75 -5.85 5.44
C ARG A 64 -15.97 -4.97 5.73
N ALA A 65 -16.52 -5.06 6.94
CA ALA A 65 -17.72 -4.31 7.35
C ALA A 65 -17.40 -3.05 8.18
N ASP A 66 -16.19 -2.97 8.71
CA ASP A 66 -15.68 -1.95 9.63
C ASP A 66 -15.07 -0.73 8.93
N VAL A 67 -14.75 -0.84 7.64
CA VAL A 67 -14.11 0.23 6.87
C VAL A 67 -15.14 1.19 6.26
N LYS A 68 -14.94 2.50 6.45
CA LYS A 68 -15.75 3.54 5.80
C LYS A 68 -15.30 3.76 4.35
N LEU A 69 -16.26 3.85 3.44
CA LEU A 69 -16.00 4.16 2.04
C LEU A 69 -16.21 5.65 1.78
N TYR A 70 -15.25 6.28 1.11
CA TYR A 70 -15.38 7.65 0.61
C TYR A 70 -15.21 7.68 -0.91
N MET A 71 -16.13 8.38 -1.58
CA MET A 71 -16.13 8.57 -3.02
C MET A 71 -16.46 10.01 -3.35
N LEU A 72 -15.98 10.48 -4.50
CA LEU A 72 -16.38 11.77 -5.03
C LEU A 72 -17.89 11.79 -5.28
N ARG A 73 -18.55 12.84 -4.79
CA ARG A 73 -19.97 13.07 -4.99
C ARG A 73 -20.28 13.22 -6.48
N GLY A 74 -21.04 12.28 -7.01
CA GLY A 74 -21.48 12.25 -8.40
C GLY A 74 -22.12 10.90 -8.73
N PRO A 75 -22.84 10.81 -9.86
CA PRO A 75 -23.51 9.57 -10.24
C PRO A 75 -22.53 8.51 -10.77
N ALA A 76 -21.36 8.90 -11.28
CA ALA A 76 -20.47 8.01 -12.03
C ALA A 76 -20.05 6.76 -11.24
N TYR A 77 -19.37 6.91 -10.10
CA TYR A 77 -18.86 5.76 -9.34
C TYR A 77 -19.97 4.88 -8.74
N PRO A 78 -21.01 5.43 -8.08
CA PRO A 78 -22.11 4.62 -7.56
C PRO A 78 -22.84 3.85 -8.67
N LEU A 79 -23.08 4.50 -9.81
CA LEU A 79 -23.75 3.85 -10.95
C LEU A 79 -22.91 2.73 -11.53
N LEU A 80 -21.59 2.94 -11.70
CA LEU A 80 -20.68 1.90 -12.19
C LEU A 80 -20.64 0.68 -11.26
N LEU A 81 -20.64 0.89 -9.93
CA LEU A 81 -20.70 -0.20 -8.96
C LEU A 81 -22.04 -0.93 -8.97
N ALA A 82 -23.14 -0.21 -9.12
CA ALA A 82 -24.48 -0.80 -9.18
C ALA A 82 -24.72 -1.64 -10.45
N LEU A 83 -24.20 -1.16 -11.59
CA LEU A 83 -24.35 -1.80 -12.90
C LEU A 83 -23.28 -2.86 -13.19
N SER A 84 -22.26 -2.99 -12.33
CA SER A 84 -21.15 -3.92 -12.58
C SER A 84 -21.64 -5.37 -12.64
N PRO A 85 -21.11 -6.20 -13.57
CA PRO A 85 -21.40 -7.62 -13.62
C PRO A 85 -20.82 -8.40 -12.43
N ARG A 86 -19.81 -7.85 -11.73
CA ARG A 86 -19.17 -8.53 -10.60
C ARG A 86 -20.05 -8.45 -9.35
N ALA A 87 -20.12 -9.54 -8.60
CA ALA A 87 -20.88 -9.58 -7.35
C ALA A 87 -20.26 -8.68 -6.26
N ASP A 88 -18.92 -8.64 -6.20
CA ASP A 88 -18.16 -7.87 -5.22
C ASP A 88 -18.43 -6.37 -5.34
N ASP A 89 -18.42 -5.83 -6.57
CA ASP A 89 -18.72 -4.43 -6.86
C ASP A 89 -20.13 -4.04 -6.41
N ARG A 90 -21.12 -4.91 -6.66
CA ARG A 90 -22.50 -4.71 -6.21
C ARG A 90 -22.62 -4.80 -4.68
N GLN A 91 -21.79 -5.62 -4.04
CA GLN A 91 -21.72 -5.70 -2.58
C GLN A 91 -21.10 -4.43 -1.98
N ILE A 92 -20.04 -3.89 -2.60
CA ILE A 92 -19.46 -2.59 -2.24
C ILE A 92 -20.53 -1.49 -2.38
N TYR A 93 -21.32 -1.50 -3.45
CA TYR A 93 -22.42 -0.56 -3.63
C TYR A 93 -23.44 -0.64 -2.48
N ARG A 94 -23.86 -1.85 -2.09
CA ARG A 94 -24.80 -2.05 -0.97
C ARG A 94 -24.24 -1.59 0.38
N LYS A 95 -22.92 -1.56 0.53
CA LYS A 95 -22.23 -1.10 1.75
C LYS A 95 -22.08 0.42 1.84
N LEU A 96 -22.42 1.16 0.79
CA LEU A 96 -22.35 2.62 0.81
C LEU A 96 -23.30 3.19 1.86
N LYS A 97 -22.73 3.74 2.93
CA LYS A 97 -23.47 4.44 3.99
C LYS A 97 -23.89 5.85 3.51
N PRO A 98 -24.98 6.40 4.03
CA PRO A 98 -25.29 7.82 3.85
C PRO A 98 -24.11 8.67 4.34
N GLY A 99 -23.57 9.52 3.45
CA GLY A 99 -22.36 10.32 3.71
C GLY A 99 -21.06 9.76 3.12
N ALA A 100 -21.08 8.60 2.47
CA ALA A 100 -19.92 8.09 1.71
C ALA A 100 -19.56 8.95 0.49
N LEU A 101 -20.58 9.59 -0.11
CA LEU A 101 -20.43 10.48 -1.26
C LEU A 101 -20.17 11.91 -0.78
N VAL A 102 -18.93 12.36 -0.93
CA VAL A 102 -18.46 13.65 -0.40
C VAL A 102 -17.97 14.56 -1.53
N PRO A 103 -18.14 15.89 -1.41
CA PRO A 103 -17.58 16.82 -2.40
C PRO A 103 -16.05 16.74 -2.42
N TYR A 104 -15.44 17.16 -3.53
CA TYR A 104 -13.99 17.08 -3.71
C TYR A 104 -13.18 17.73 -2.59
N SER A 105 -13.64 18.88 -2.07
CA SER A 105 -12.99 19.60 -0.97
C SER A 105 -12.92 18.78 0.33
N ARG A 106 -13.93 17.95 0.60
CA ARG A 106 -14.01 17.08 1.78
C ARG A 106 -13.37 15.70 1.55
N LEU A 107 -13.30 15.22 0.31
CA LEU A 107 -12.67 13.92 0.03
C LEU A 107 -11.19 13.89 0.44
N TRP A 108 -10.52 15.05 0.36
CA TRP A 108 -9.09 15.21 0.62
C TRP A 108 -8.79 16.11 1.83
N SER A 109 -9.77 16.32 2.71
CA SER A 109 -9.56 17.06 3.95
C SER A 109 -8.82 16.19 4.98
N ALA A 110 -8.22 16.85 5.99
CA ALA A 110 -7.41 16.16 6.99
C ALA A 110 -8.20 15.09 7.75
N ASP A 111 -9.46 15.34 8.09
CA ASP A 111 -10.34 14.39 8.79
C ASP A 111 -10.53 13.05 8.05
N VAL A 112 -10.60 13.07 6.72
CA VAL A 112 -10.72 11.85 5.91
C VAL A 112 -9.36 11.18 5.75
N LEU A 113 -8.29 11.96 5.57
CA LEU A 113 -6.93 11.44 5.44
C LEU A 113 -6.42 10.81 6.75
N ASP A 114 -6.74 11.39 7.89
CA ASP A 114 -6.41 10.83 9.21
C ASP A 114 -7.12 9.47 9.39
N GLN A 115 -8.40 9.38 9.01
CA GLN A 115 -9.13 8.10 9.03
C GLN A 115 -8.57 7.07 8.04
N LEU A 116 -8.09 7.51 6.86
CA LEU A 116 -7.46 6.65 5.86
C LEU A 116 -6.13 6.09 6.40
N VAL A 117 -5.33 6.94 7.03
CA VAL A 117 -4.04 6.62 7.61
C VAL A 117 -4.17 5.67 8.82
N GLU A 118 -5.23 5.85 9.62
CA GLU A 118 -5.60 4.93 10.70
C GLU A 118 -6.17 3.58 10.19
N GLY A 119 -6.38 3.42 8.87
CA GLY A 119 -6.96 2.22 8.27
C GLY A 119 -8.47 2.05 8.48
N LYS A 120 -9.16 3.09 8.98
CA LYS A 120 -10.60 3.09 9.23
C LYS A 120 -11.42 3.46 7.99
N ALA A 121 -10.78 4.02 6.98
CA ALA A 121 -11.44 4.50 5.77
C ALA A 121 -10.69 4.09 4.50
N VAL A 122 -11.39 4.01 3.38
CA VAL A 122 -10.86 3.77 2.03
C VAL A 122 -11.47 4.79 1.07
N ILE A 123 -10.62 5.39 0.24
CA ILE A 123 -11.03 6.32 -0.81
C ILE A 123 -11.05 5.58 -2.14
N ILE A 124 -12.18 5.64 -2.85
CA ILE A 124 -12.32 5.14 -4.22
C ILE A 124 -12.38 6.34 -5.17
N ALA A 125 -11.37 6.46 -6.02
CA ALA A 125 -11.23 7.49 -7.04
C ALA A 125 -10.34 6.98 -8.20
N ASP A 126 -10.17 7.79 -9.23
CA ASP A 126 -9.26 7.47 -10.33
C ASP A 126 -7.79 7.41 -9.86
N ARG A 127 -7.00 6.56 -10.51
CA ARG A 127 -5.60 6.32 -10.13
C ARG A 127 -4.74 7.57 -10.22
N THR A 128 -5.00 8.44 -11.19
CA THR A 128 -4.24 9.68 -11.40
C THR A 128 -4.45 10.67 -10.26
N THR A 129 -5.69 10.89 -9.84
CA THR A 129 -6.03 11.75 -8.69
C THR A 129 -5.48 11.16 -7.40
N LEU A 130 -5.62 9.85 -7.19
CA LEU A 130 -5.06 9.15 -6.03
C LEU A 130 -3.55 9.35 -5.91
N MET A 131 -2.82 9.14 -7.01
CA MET A 131 -1.37 9.36 -7.06
C MET A 131 -0.98 10.81 -6.83
N TYR A 132 -1.68 11.75 -7.48
CA TYR A 132 -1.44 13.18 -7.31
C TYR A 132 -1.65 13.62 -5.86
N GLN A 133 -2.74 13.20 -5.23
CA GLN A 133 -3.07 13.59 -3.86
C GLN A 133 -2.14 12.95 -2.83
N ALA A 134 -1.78 11.68 -3.02
CA ALA A 134 -0.79 11.03 -2.17
C ALA A 134 0.57 11.73 -2.27
N ALA A 135 1.04 12.05 -3.48
CA ALA A 135 2.31 12.77 -3.68
C ALA A 135 2.28 14.17 -3.07
N LYS A 136 1.15 14.87 -3.17
CA LYS A 136 0.98 16.21 -2.59
C LYS A 136 0.93 16.21 -1.07
N ARG A 137 0.41 15.16 -0.44
CA ARG A 137 0.11 15.12 1.00
C ARG A 137 1.01 14.20 1.81
N CYS A 138 1.87 13.39 1.18
CA CYS A 138 2.78 12.47 1.87
C CYS A 138 3.67 13.16 2.91
N HIS A 139 4.12 14.39 2.64
CA HIS A 139 4.94 15.17 3.58
C HIS A 139 4.24 15.46 4.92
N GLY A 140 2.90 15.51 4.93
CA GLY A 140 2.13 15.72 6.16
C GLY A 140 2.02 14.48 7.06
N TYR A 141 2.39 13.30 6.55
CA TYR A 141 2.23 12.01 7.23
C TYR A 141 3.54 11.20 7.23
N PRO A 142 4.61 11.66 7.90
CA PRO A 142 5.97 11.10 7.76
C PRO A 142 6.13 9.66 8.27
N ASN A 143 5.24 9.20 9.15
CA ASN A 143 5.28 7.86 9.73
C ASN A 143 4.25 6.88 9.12
N HIS A 144 3.52 7.32 8.10
CA HIS A 144 2.45 6.53 7.50
C HIS A 144 2.67 6.38 6.00
N GLU A 145 2.17 5.28 5.46
CA GLU A 145 2.30 4.95 4.06
C GLU A 145 0.92 4.95 3.41
N PHE A 146 0.79 5.65 2.29
CA PHE A 146 -0.41 5.55 1.46
C PHE A 146 -0.31 4.32 0.59
N TYR A 147 -1.34 3.48 0.63
CA TYR A 147 -1.41 2.27 -0.16
C TYR A 147 -2.50 2.35 -1.23
N PHE A 148 -2.18 1.89 -2.44
CA PHE A 148 -3.12 1.80 -3.56
C PHE A 148 -3.41 0.34 -3.85
N GLY A 149 -4.68 -0.06 -3.73
CA GLY A 149 -5.13 -1.41 -4.08
C GLY A 149 -4.60 -1.89 -5.44
N ARG A 150 -4.23 -3.17 -5.50
CA ARG A 150 -3.62 -3.75 -6.70
C ARG A 150 -4.63 -3.90 -7.83
N GLU A 151 -5.85 -4.29 -7.49
CA GLU A 151 -6.95 -4.41 -8.43
C GLU A 151 -7.51 -3.04 -8.82
N ARG A 152 -7.76 -2.85 -10.13
CA ARG A 152 -8.49 -1.69 -10.65
C ARG A 152 -9.96 -2.08 -10.77
N LEU A 153 -10.83 -1.44 -9.97
CA LEU A 153 -12.29 -1.64 -10.03
C LEU A 153 -12.82 -1.34 -11.44
N PHE A 154 -12.47 -0.15 -11.96
CA PHE A 154 -12.89 0.32 -13.27
C PHE A 154 -11.71 0.91 -14.04
N SER A 155 -11.74 0.75 -15.36
CA SER A 155 -10.83 1.42 -16.28
C SER A 155 -11.66 2.29 -17.21
N HIS A 156 -11.67 3.59 -16.97
CA HIS A 156 -12.36 4.56 -17.82
C HIS A 156 -11.36 5.58 -18.38
N PRO A 157 -11.32 5.79 -19.71
CA PRO A 157 -10.48 6.84 -20.30
C PRO A 157 -11.02 8.22 -19.93
N LEU A 158 -10.13 9.20 -19.84
CA LEU A 158 -10.53 10.60 -19.72
C LEU A 158 -10.97 11.08 -21.09
N VAL A 159 -12.25 11.45 -21.21
CA VAL A 159 -12.86 11.84 -22.49
C VAL A 159 -13.38 13.27 -22.41
N VAL A 160 -13.25 13.99 -23.51
CA VAL A 160 -13.85 15.31 -23.67
C VAL A 160 -15.23 15.14 -24.29
N TYR A 161 -16.26 15.56 -23.56
CA TYR A 161 -17.62 15.60 -24.07
C TYR A 161 -17.87 16.91 -24.81
N TYR A 162 -18.33 16.80 -26.05
CA TYR A 162 -18.75 17.95 -26.85
C TYR A 162 -20.26 17.94 -27.04
N ASN A 163 -20.87 19.13 -27.08
CA ASN A 163 -22.25 19.27 -27.50
C ASN A 163 -22.37 18.86 -28.98
N ARG A 164 -23.33 17.97 -29.31
CA ARG A 164 -23.62 17.48 -30.67
C ARG A 164 -23.67 18.58 -31.73
N GLY A 165 -24.13 19.79 -31.38
CA GLY A 165 -24.21 20.91 -32.33
C GLY A 165 -22.86 21.43 -32.84
N ASN A 166 -21.79 21.34 -32.04
CA ASN A 166 -20.50 21.99 -32.32
C ASN A 166 -19.34 21.00 -32.61
N VAL A 167 -19.65 19.69 -32.69
CA VAL A 167 -18.65 18.61 -32.82
C VAL A 167 -17.78 18.74 -34.07
N ARG A 168 -18.35 19.12 -35.23
CA ARG A 168 -17.59 19.10 -36.51
C ARG A 168 -16.48 20.15 -36.57
N PHE A 169 -16.70 21.33 -36.00
CA PHE A 169 -15.71 22.40 -35.96
C PHE A 169 -14.57 22.06 -34.99
N LEU A 170 -14.91 21.56 -33.80
CA LEU A 170 -13.94 21.25 -32.76
C LEU A 170 -13.11 20.00 -33.08
N MET A 171 -13.69 18.96 -33.70
CA MET A 171 -12.94 17.78 -34.16
C MET A 171 -11.89 18.18 -35.21
N LYS A 172 -12.26 19.02 -36.19
CA LYS A 172 -11.32 19.55 -37.19
C LYS A 172 -10.18 20.38 -36.56
N ALA A 173 -10.43 21.06 -35.45
CA ALA A 173 -9.42 21.82 -34.73
C ALA A 173 -8.50 20.92 -33.89
N TRP A 174 -9.02 19.81 -33.36
CA TRP A 174 -8.27 18.86 -32.54
C TRP A 174 -7.34 17.97 -33.38
N GLU A 175 -7.77 17.51 -34.56
CA GLU A 175 -6.95 16.67 -35.45
C GLU A 175 -5.77 17.39 -36.12
N ARG A 176 -5.73 18.73 -36.06
CA ARG A 176 -4.63 19.53 -36.66
C ARG A 176 -3.45 19.77 -35.73
N ARG A 177 -3.47 19.25 -34.51
CA ARG A 177 -2.43 19.44 -33.50
C ARG A 177 -1.82 18.10 -33.12
#